data_AF-A0A958WXM0-F1
#
_entry.id   AF-A0A958WXM0-F1
#
_cell.length_a   1.000
_cell.length_b   1.000
_cell.length_c   1.000
_cell.angle_alpha   90.00
_cell.angle_beta   90.00
_cell.angle_gamma   90.00
#
_symmetry.space_group_name_H-M   'P 1'
#
loop_
_entity.id
_entity.type
_entity.pdbx_description
1 polymer ?
#
loop_
_entity_poly.entity_id
_entity_poly.type
_entity_poly.pdbx_seq_one_letter_code
_entity_poly.pdbx_strand_id
1 'polypeptide(L)'
;MLDCGLRVSEVVRLQVKHFDFYRKEVTVESLKKRTRPEFRTIPMTDRVFAALADYWEKIKQKKNPDAYLFPAGHGGKQPHMNRKQVWKRVKKHTDKVVSPHDLRHTFATRIVNEGNGIRIAQSLLGHASQVTTEVYLHVEEAEKRKAIASLQRHSLPAKLYKRLFPPQQPNIHVLPMDKGLTQFHIGRKEELAKLAINGQRKINTLVLGPQGIGKSHLLDNYTEGRIIRVGDFGSVKKVLAGMLLEIIDRNPERRHMLETAHDKTEIIERKAIKFLIEDLVALTNRGEYTIIVDDVTRITPTAVSALEKLKNHYHLVCAARNVEVKKGTFLTNFERIELRPLPRTEAVELCVRLSRPFLDKIEDLEAYKNHIWENTQGNPLFICEMVERYGKEQRVSLEVVSEVRHTAALQEINFLPFFIGLLACMSVLRYWGRISGTDAGPFYFLAGIGVIFLFFGRQMIRATKRKYV
;
A
#
# COMPACT_ATOMS: atom_id res chain seq x y z
N MET A 1 -11.26 30.15 -5.89
CA MET A 1 -10.07 29.53 -5.25
C MET A 1 -10.46 28.40 -4.32
N LEU A 2 -11.22 28.68 -3.26
CA LEU A 2 -11.66 27.68 -2.27
C LEU A 2 -12.48 26.51 -2.84
N ASP A 3 -13.27 26.74 -3.88
CA ASP A 3 -14.21 25.75 -4.42
C ASP A 3 -13.85 25.27 -5.84
N CYS A 4 -12.75 25.78 -6.43
CA CYS A 4 -12.26 25.37 -7.75
C CYS A 4 -10.75 25.07 -7.77
N GLY A 5 -10.06 25.13 -6.62
CA GLY A 5 -8.64 24.81 -6.49
C GLY A 5 -7.66 25.69 -7.28
N LEU A 6 -8.09 26.81 -7.86
CA LEU A 6 -7.25 27.66 -8.72
C LEU A 6 -6.10 28.33 -7.96
N ARG A 7 -4.93 28.48 -8.59
CA ARG A 7 -3.83 29.32 -8.08
C ARG A 7 -4.17 30.80 -8.22
N VAL A 8 -3.64 31.67 -7.37
CA VAL A 8 -3.82 33.14 -7.52
C VAL A 8 -3.39 33.63 -8.90
N SER A 9 -2.29 33.08 -9.43
CA SER A 9 -1.77 33.43 -10.75
C SER A 9 -2.72 33.06 -11.88
N GLU A 10 -3.46 31.96 -11.73
CA GLU A 10 -4.47 31.50 -12.69
C GLU A 10 -5.72 32.39 -12.57
N VAL A 11 -6.18 32.67 -11.34
CA VAL A 11 -7.38 33.48 -11.07
C VAL A 11 -7.30 34.89 -11.64
N VAL A 12 -6.18 35.59 -11.43
CA VAL A 12 -6.06 36.98 -11.90
C VAL A 12 -6.02 37.09 -13.43
N ARG A 13 -5.74 35.99 -14.15
CA ARG A 13 -5.70 35.96 -15.62
C ARG A 13 -6.95 35.38 -16.26
N LEU A 14 -7.98 35.05 -15.49
CA LEU A 14 -9.25 34.57 -16.03
C LEU A 14 -9.88 35.66 -16.92
N GLN A 15 -10.28 35.27 -18.13
CA GLN A 15 -11.00 36.09 -19.09
C GLN A 15 -12.41 35.55 -19.30
N VAL A 16 -13.28 36.36 -19.87
CA VAL A 16 -14.67 35.97 -20.19
C VAL A 16 -14.73 34.67 -21.01
N LYS A 17 -13.86 34.51 -22.00
CA LYS A 17 -13.78 33.31 -22.87
C LYS A 17 -13.45 32.00 -22.15
N HIS A 18 -12.94 32.06 -20.92
CA HIS A 18 -12.56 30.87 -20.15
C HIS A 18 -13.75 30.18 -19.49
N PHE A 19 -14.93 30.78 -19.50
CA PHE A 19 -16.12 30.25 -18.84
C PHE A 19 -17.09 29.66 -19.86
N ASP A 20 -17.46 28.40 -19.65
CA ASP A 20 -18.61 27.77 -20.29
C ASP A 20 -19.77 27.75 -19.28
N PHE A 21 -20.68 28.72 -19.42
CA PHE A 21 -21.84 28.84 -18.54
C PHE A 21 -22.87 27.73 -18.73
N TYR A 22 -22.96 27.15 -19.93
CA TYR A 22 -23.89 26.06 -20.23
C TYR A 22 -23.44 24.78 -19.51
N ARG A 23 -22.14 24.49 -19.53
CA ARG A 23 -21.55 23.33 -18.85
C ARG A 23 -21.15 23.59 -17.39
N LYS A 24 -21.31 24.81 -16.90
CA LYS A 24 -20.81 25.28 -15.60
C LYS A 24 -19.33 24.95 -15.40
N GLU A 25 -18.51 25.19 -16.41
CA GLU A 25 -17.09 24.84 -16.42
C GLU A 25 -16.21 26.07 -16.61
N VAL A 26 -15.00 26.03 -16.03
CA VAL A 26 -13.96 27.03 -16.27
C VAL A 26 -12.70 26.35 -16.80
N THR A 27 -12.21 26.83 -17.94
CA THR A 27 -10.98 26.36 -18.56
C THR A 27 -9.85 27.28 -18.16
N VAL A 28 -8.84 26.75 -17.48
CA VAL A 28 -7.71 27.54 -16.98
C VAL A 28 -6.41 27.12 -17.64
N GLU A 29 -5.62 28.12 -18.02
CA GLU A 29 -4.26 27.94 -18.53
C GLU A 29 -3.28 27.76 -17.36
N SER A 30 -2.50 26.69 -17.40
CA SER A 30 -1.45 26.38 -16.43
C SER A 30 -0.20 27.20 -16.69
N LEU A 31 0.17 28.04 -15.73
CA LEU A 31 1.29 28.99 -15.85
C LEU A 31 2.65 28.39 -15.44
N LYS A 32 2.84 27.07 -15.51
CA LYS A 32 4.17 26.46 -15.29
C LYS A 32 5.07 26.85 -16.48
N LYS A 33 6.35 27.16 -16.23
CA LYS A 33 7.37 27.34 -17.29
C LYS A 33 7.48 26.04 -18.10
N ARG A 34 6.78 25.97 -19.23
CA ARG A 34 6.73 24.84 -20.16
C ARG A 34 6.70 25.38 -21.58
N THR A 35 7.20 24.60 -22.52
CA THR A 35 7.32 24.95 -23.95
C THR A 35 5.97 25.11 -24.65
N ARG A 36 4.88 24.58 -24.06
CA ARG A 36 3.50 24.69 -24.57
C ARG A 36 2.53 25.04 -23.44
N PRO A 37 1.50 25.87 -23.69
CA PRO A 37 0.44 26.14 -22.73
C PRO A 37 -0.41 24.88 -22.53
N GLU A 38 -0.70 24.56 -21.28
CA GLU A 38 -1.51 23.41 -20.89
C GLU A 38 -2.82 23.91 -20.27
N PHE A 39 -3.95 23.47 -20.80
CA PHE A 39 -5.27 23.87 -20.32
C PHE A 39 -5.87 22.75 -19.46
N ARG A 40 -6.59 23.12 -18.40
CA ARG A 40 -7.43 22.19 -17.66
C ARG A 40 -8.83 22.76 -17.46
N THR A 41 -9.84 21.92 -17.69
CA THR A 41 -11.23 22.25 -17.43
C THR A 41 -11.59 21.83 -16.01
N ILE A 42 -12.27 22.71 -15.29
CA ILE A 42 -12.69 22.50 -13.91
C ILE A 42 -14.20 22.78 -13.83
N PRO A 43 -15.02 21.79 -13.46
CA PRO A 43 -16.42 22.04 -13.14
C PRO A 43 -16.54 22.99 -11.95
N MET A 44 -17.47 23.94 -12.03
CA MET A 44 -17.75 24.90 -10.96
C MET A 44 -18.78 24.33 -9.98
N THR A 45 -18.64 24.66 -8.70
CA THR A 45 -19.71 24.43 -7.73
C THR A 45 -20.84 25.44 -7.93
N ASP A 46 -22.05 25.12 -7.48
CA ASP A 46 -23.21 26.02 -7.60
C ASP A 46 -22.98 27.31 -6.81
N ARG A 47 -22.26 27.22 -5.69
CA ARG A 47 -21.84 28.40 -4.93
C ARG A 47 -20.97 29.34 -5.77
N VAL A 48 -19.99 28.80 -6.51
CA VAL A 48 -19.13 29.59 -7.39
C VAL A 48 -19.92 30.13 -8.57
N PHE A 49 -20.80 29.31 -9.15
CA PHE A 49 -21.64 29.71 -10.27
C PHE A 49 -22.58 30.86 -9.88
N ALA A 50 -23.26 30.77 -8.73
CA ALA A 50 -24.11 31.82 -8.20
C ALA A 50 -23.32 33.10 -7.89
N ALA A 51 -22.19 32.99 -7.18
CA ALA A 51 -21.35 34.15 -6.89
C ALA A 51 -20.77 34.79 -8.17
N LEU A 52 -20.49 33.99 -9.19
CA LEU A 52 -20.06 34.47 -10.49
C LEU A 52 -21.20 35.19 -11.21
N ALA A 53 -22.42 34.67 -11.16
CA ALA A 53 -23.61 35.32 -11.73
C ALA A 53 -23.87 36.68 -11.08
N ASP A 54 -23.84 36.76 -9.75
CA ASP A 54 -23.99 38.03 -9.00
C ASP A 54 -22.89 39.05 -9.36
N TYR A 55 -21.67 38.55 -9.60
CA TYR A 55 -20.55 39.39 -10.02
C TYR A 55 -20.63 39.77 -11.50
N TRP A 56 -21.23 38.94 -12.35
CA TRP A 56 -21.31 39.11 -13.80
C TRP A 56 -21.98 40.41 -14.20
N GLU A 57 -23.01 40.82 -13.44
CA GLU A 57 -23.72 42.08 -13.65
C GLU A 57 -22.83 43.31 -13.46
N LYS A 58 -21.78 43.19 -12.62
CA LYS A 58 -20.84 44.28 -12.29
C LYS A 58 -19.72 44.42 -13.33
N ILE A 59 -19.62 43.51 -14.29
CA ILE A 59 -18.59 43.50 -15.32
C ILE A 59 -19.02 44.35 -16.52
N LYS A 60 -18.36 45.50 -16.70
CA LYS A 60 -18.67 46.46 -17.78
C LYS A 60 -18.44 45.89 -19.19
N GLN A 61 -17.40 45.09 -19.38
CA GLN A 61 -17.00 44.55 -20.70
C GLN A 61 -17.36 43.06 -20.87
N LYS A 62 -18.49 42.61 -20.31
CA LYS A 62 -18.90 41.19 -20.35
C LYS A 62 -19.14 40.60 -21.74
N LYS A 63 -19.32 41.46 -22.77
CA LYS A 63 -19.47 41.04 -24.18
C LYS A 63 -18.12 40.82 -24.90
N ASN A 64 -17.01 41.29 -24.33
CA ASN A 64 -15.69 41.11 -24.91
C ASN A 64 -15.07 39.79 -24.37
N PRO A 65 -14.82 38.78 -25.23
CA PRO A 65 -14.25 37.51 -24.80
C PRO A 65 -12.87 37.63 -24.11
N ASP A 66 -12.08 38.64 -24.49
CA ASP A 66 -10.73 38.86 -23.96
C ASP A 66 -10.71 39.78 -22.72
N ALA A 67 -11.87 40.27 -22.27
CA ALA A 67 -11.94 41.04 -21.05
C ALA A 67 -11.57 40.17 -19.84
N TYR A 68 -10.67 40.68 -18.99
CA TYR A 68 -10.33 40.05 -17.73
C TYR A 68 -11.51 40.10 -16.76
N LEU A 69 -11.78 38.98 -16.10
CA LEU A 69 -12.82 38.87 -15.07
C LEU A 69 -12.52 39.80 -13.88
N PHE A 70 -11.24 39.98 -13.57
CA PHE A 70 -10.74 40.83 -12.50
C PHE A 70 -9.81 41.91 -13.09
N PRO A 71 -10.36 42.99 -13.67
CA PRO A 71 -9.55 44.04 -14.27
C PRO A 71 -8.72 44.79 -13.22
N ALA A 72 -7.65 45.44 -13.67
CA ALA A 72 -6.88 46.33 -12.80
C ALA A 72 -7.70 47.55 -12.36
N GLY A 73 -7.32 48.12 -11.21
CA GLY A 73 -7.82 49.45 -10.80
C GLY A 73 -7.25 50.56 -11.67
N HIS A 74 -7.78 51.78 -11.53
CA HIS A 74 -7.30 52.97 -12.26
C HIS A 74 -5.77 53.12 -12.12
N GLY A 75 -5.06 53.30 -13.25
CA GLY A 75 -3.61 53.49 -13.28
C GLY A 75 -2.73 52.24 -13.11
N GLY A 76 -3.30 51.03 -13.23
CA GLY A 76 -2.54 49.77 -13.12
C GLY A 76 -1.59 49.52 -14.31
N LYS A 77 -0.33 49.15 -14.03
CA LYS A 77 0.68 48.75 -15.05
C LYS A 77 0.36 47.44 -15.79
N GLN A 78 -0.63 46.68 -15.32
CA GLN A 78 -1.05 45.40 -15.88
C GLN A 78 -2.55 45.46 -16.16
N PRO A 79 -3.07 44.75 -17.17
CA PRO A 79 -4.48 44.83 -17.53
C PRO A 79 -5.41 44.15 -16.50
N HIS A 80 -4.84 43.34 -15.61
CA HIS A 80 -5.57 42.57 -14.60
C HIS A 80 -5.12 42.89 -13.18
N MET A 81 -5.95 42.47 -12.21
CA MET A 81 -5.69 42.61 -10.78
C MET A 81 -4.35 41.99 -10.36
N ASN A 82 -3.65 42.64 -9.43
CA ASN A 82 -2.40 42.11 -8.88
C ASN A 82 -2.66 41.07 -7.78
N ARG A 83 -1.78 40.08 -7.64
CA ARG A 83 -1.81 39.08 -6.56
C ARG A 83 -1.94 39.73 -5.18
N LYS A 84 -1.18 40.80 -4.89
CA LYS A 84 -1.27 41.52 -3.59
C LYS A 84 -2.68 42.06 -3.31
N GLN A 85 -3.43 42.45 -4.33
CA GLN A 85 -4.82 42.92 -4.18
C GLN A 85 -5.78 41.77 -3.86
N VAL A 86 -5.53 40.58 -4.40
CA VAL A 86 -6.28 39.36 -4.03
C VAL A 86 -6.06 39.03 -2.56
N TRP A 87 -4.82 39.05 -2.08
CA TRP A 87 -4.49 38.84 -0.66
C TRP A 87 -5.21 39.83 0.26
N LYS A 88 -5.17 41.13 -0.07
CA LYS A 88 -5.89 42.16 0.69
C LYS A 88 -7.40 41.91 0.74
N ARG A 89 -8.00 41.46 -0.38
CA ARG A 89 -9.42 41.12 -0.41
C ARG A 89 -9.74 39.88 0.42
N VAL A 90 -8.93 38.82 0.35
CA VAL A 90 -9.12 37.62 1.19
C VAL A 90 -9.07 38.00 2.68
N LYS A 91 -8.08 38.79 3.10
CA LYS A 91 -7.95 39.25 4.50
C LYS A 91 -9.14 40.07 4.99
N LYS A 92 -9.85 40.79 4.12
CA LYS A 92 -11.07 41.54 4.52
C LYS A 92 -12.27 40.64 4.85
N HIS A 93 -12.26 39.39 4.43
CA HIS A 93 -13.40 38.48 4.59
C HIS A 93 -13.16 37.43 5.68
N THR A 94 -12.08 37.54 6.45
CA THR A 94 -11.79 36.66 7.58
C THR A 94 -10.84 37.31 8.58
N ASP A 95 -11.12 37.13 9.87
CA ASP A 95 -10.25 37.58 10.97
C ASP A 95 -9.03 36.68 11.18
N LYS A 96 -8.97 35.55 10.45
CA LYS A 96 -7.85 34.60 10.49
C LYS A 96 -6.76 34.98 9.48
N VAL A 97 -5.52 34.62 9.78
CA VAL A 97 -4.40 34.75 8.82
C VAL A 97 -4.55 33.66 7.75
N VAL A 98 -5.32 33.95 6.71
CA VAL A 98 -5.57 33.02 5.58
C VAL A 98 -4.88 33.55 4.33
N SER A 99 -3.97 32.74 3.79
CA SER A 99 -3.38 32.97 2.49
C SER A 99 -4.23 32.36 1.36
N PRO A 100 -4.11 32.86 0.13
CA PRO A 100 -4.68 32.20 -1.03
C PRO A 100 -4.10 30.80 -1.30
N HIS A 101 -2.91 30.48 -0.80
CA HIS A 101 -2.39 29.11 -0.86
C HIS A 101 -3.18 28.19 0.07
N ASP A 102 -3.54 28.67 1.27
CA ASP A 102 -4.36 27.94 2.23
C ASP A 102 -5.75 27.64 1.65
N LEU A 103 -6.38 28.59 0.95
CA LEU A 103 -7.66 28.35 0.28
C LEU A 103 -7.59 27.21 -0.75
N ARG A 104 -6.46 27.09 -1.45
CA ARG A 104 -6.22 26.00 -2.42
C ARG A 104 -5.91 24.68 -1.72
N HIS A 105 -5.15 24.71 -0.62
CA HIS A 105 -4.89 23.53 0.19
C HIS A 105 -6.20 23.00 0.79
N THR A 106 -7.03 23.88 1.35
CA THR A 106 -8.37 23.54 1.86
C THR A 106 -9.25 22.93 0.78
N PHE A 107 -9.21 23.41 -0.47
CA PHE A 107 -9.91 22.74 -1.58
C PHE A 107 -9.43 21.29 -1.77
N ALA A 108 -8.12 21.08 -1.80
CA ALA A 108 -7.52 19.75 -1.97
C ALA A 108 -7.98 18.79 -0.86
N THR A 109 -7.86 19.24 0.39
CA THR A 109 -8.28 18.49 1.57
C THR A 109 -9.79 18.21 1.55
N ARG A 110 -10.62 19.18 1.16
CA ARG A 110 -12.09 18.99 1.09
C ARG A 110 -12.50 17.96 0.05
N ILE A 111 -11.87 17.95 -1.12
CA ILE A 111 -12.14 16.93 -2.15
C ILE A 111 -11.81 15.53 -1.63
N VAL A 112 -10.64 15.36 -1.00
CA VAL A 112 -10.20 14.07 -0.44
C VAL A 112 -11.08 13.63 0.74
N ASN A 113 -11.45 14.54 1.63
CA ASN A 113 -12.32 14.25 2.79
C ASN A 113 -13.74 13.84 2.39
N GLU A 114 -14.23 14.27 1.23
CA GLU A 114 -15.49 13.77 0.67
C GLU A 114 -15.37 12.36 0.05
N GLY A 115 -14.23 11.68 0.24
CA GLY A 115 -14.00 10.31 -0.23
C GLY A 115 -13.56 10.21 -1.68
N ASN A 116 -13.23 11.33 -2.34
CA ASN A 116 -12.74 11.32 -3.70
C ASN A 116 -11.25 10.94 -3.73
N GLY A 117 -10.85 10.17 -4.75
CA GLY A 117 -9.46 9.75 -4.91
C GLY A 117 -8.48 10.93 -5.03
N ILE A 118 -7.29 10.80 -4.43
CA ILE A 118 -6.22 11.82 -4.46
C ILE A 118 -5.86 12.22 -5.90
N ARG A 119 -5.97 11.30 -6.87
CA ARG A 119 -5.74 11.57 -8.30
C ARG A 119 -6.72 12.59 -8.88
N ILE A 120 -7.99 12.55 -8.48
CA ILE A 120 -9.02 13.51 -8.92
C ILE A 120 -8.69 14.90 -8.35
N ALA A 121 -8.30 14.98 -7.08
CA ALA A 121 -7.84 16.22 -6.45
C ALA A 121 -6.61 16.80 -7.18
N GLN A 122 -5.60 15.98 -7.47
CA GLN A 122 -4.39 16.38 -8.20
C GLN A 122 -4.70 16.88 -9.62
N SER A 123 -5.62 16.21 -10.31
CA SER A 123 -6.09 16.59 -11.65
C SER A 123 -6.80 17.95 -11.65
N LEU A 124 -7.76 18.17 -10.74
CA LEU A 124 -8.47 19.44 -10.57
C LEU A 124 -7.51 20.61 -10.23
N LEU A 125 -6.48 20.34 -9.44
CA LEU A 125 -5.45 21.30 -9.07
C LEU A 125 -4.40 21.54 -10.16
N GLY A 126 -4.32 20.70 -11.18
CA GLY A 126 -3.30 20.78 -12.24
C GLY A 126 -1.88 20.52 -11.75
N HIS A 127 -1.71 19.52 -10.87
CA HIS A 127 -0.39 19.01 -10.50
C HIS A 127 0.05 17.90 -11.47
N ALA A 128 0.50 18.30 -12.66
CA ALA A 128 1.25 17.38 -13.53
C ALA A 128 2.69 17.22 -12.99
N SER A 129 2.92 16.03 -12.40
CA SER A 129 4.13 15.28 -12.00
C SER A 129 4.93 15.64 -10.73
N GLN A 130 5.14 14.59 -9.90
CA GLN A 130 6.46 14.16 -9.39
C GLN A 130 6.47 12.67 -8.89
N VAL A 131 5.82 11.73 -9.59
CA VAL A 131 6.08 10.26 -9.47
C VAL A 131 5.94 9.64 -10.88
N THR A 132 6.75 8.61 -11.12
CA THR A 132 7.17 7.94 -12.35
C THR A 132 6.09 7.49 -13.36
N THR A 133 6.56 7.39 -14.60
CA THR A 133 5.89 7.39 -15.91
C THR A 133 5.12 6.12 -16.31
N GLU A 134 4.65 5.26 -15.40
CA GLU A 134 4.03 3.97 -15.80
C GLU A 134 2.50 3.85 -15.62
N VAL A 135 1.77 4.88 -15.14
CA VAL A 135 0.29 4.81 -15.09
C VAL A 135 -0.34 6.18 -15.35
N TYR A 136 -0.26 6.69 -16.58
CA TYR A 136 -1.18 7.75 -17.05
C TYR A 136 -2.49 7.09 -17.50
N LEU A 137 -3.36 6.73 -16.56
CA LEU A 137 -4.78 6.53 -16.86
C LEU A 137 -5.47 7.89 -16.71
N HIS A 138 -6.11 8.36 -17.77
CA HIS A 138 -6.83 9.63 -17.80
C HIS A 138 -7.95 9.61 -16.75
N VAL A 139 -7.99 10.61 -15.88
CA VAL A 139 -9.17 10.85 -15.01
C VAL A 139 -10.29 11.39 -15.90
N GLU A 140 -11.40 10.66 -15.99
CA GLU A 140 -12.54 11.06 -16.81
C GLU A 140 -13.21 12.34 -16.27
N GLU A 141 -13.73 13.18 -17.17
CA GLU A 141 -14.45 14.41 -16.79
C GLU A 141 -15.69 14.13 -15.91
N ALA A 142 -16.31 12.97 -16.07
CA ALA A 142 -17.42 12.53 -15.24
C ALA A 142 -17.03 12.38 -13.75
N GLU A 143 -15.83 11.87 -13.48
CA GLU A 143 -15.30 11.73 -12.11
C GLU A 143 -15.00 13.09 -11.48
N LYS A 144 -14.46 14.03 -12.26
CA LYS A 144 -14.22 15.41 -11.81
C LYS A 144 -15.53 16.10 -11.43
N ARG A 145 -16.56 15.97 -12.26
CA ARG A 145 -17.90 16.52 -11.96
C ARG A 145 -18.50 15.91 -10.70
N LYS A 146 -18.39 14.59 -10.53
CA LYS A 146 -18.86 13.89 -9.32
C LYS A 146 -18.14 14.39 -8.06
N ALA A 147 -16.83 14.62 -8.14
CA ALA A 147 -16.03 15.13 -7.02
C ALA A 147 -16.36 16.59 -6.68
N ILE A 148 -16.59 17.45 -7.68
CA ILE A 148 -17.07 18.82 -7.44
C ILE A 148 -18.49 18.81 -6.86
N ALA A 149 -19.35 17.92 -7.33
CA ALA A 149 -20.71 17.77 -6.82
C ALA A 149 -20.75 17.28 -5.37
N SER A 150 -19.77 16.48 -4.92
CA SER A 150 -19.70 16.07 -3.51
C SER A 150 -19.43 17.27 -2.58
N LEU A 151 -18.74 18.33 -3.05
CA LEU A 151 -18.55 19.57 -2.29
C LEU A 151 -19.85 20.39 -2.13
N GLN A 152 -20.83 20.18 -3.00
CA GLN A 152 -22.12 20.89 -2.97
C GLN A 152 -23.12 20.26 -1.98
N ARG A 153 -22.87 19.04 -1.50
CA ARG A 153 -23.75 18.29 -0.59
C ARG A 153 -23.73 18.84 0.85
N HIS A 154 -23.75 20.15 1.01
CA HIS A 154 -23.90 20.84 2.29
C HIS A 154 -25.27 21.54 2.37
N SER A 155 -26.33 20.85 2.00
CA SER A 155 -27.67 21.19 2.46
C SER A 155 -27.85 20.65 3.90
N LEU A 156 -28.60 21.34 4.76
CA LEU A 156 -28.96 20.86 6.11
C LEU A 156 -29.45 19.38 6.11
N PRO A 157 -30.24 18.91 5.11
CA PRO A 157 -30.60 17.51 4.94
C PRO A 157 -29.41 16.57 4.73
N ALA A 158 -28.33 16.99 4.08
CA ALA A 158 -27.15 16.15 3.85
C ALA A 158 -26.25 16.06 5.09
N LYS A 159 -26.21 17.10 5.94
CA LYS A 159 -25.61 17.01 7.29
C LYS A 159 -26.42 16.11 8.19
N LEU A 160 -27.75 16.23 8.15
CA LEU A 160 -28.65 15.35 8.88
C LEU A 160 -28.55 13.92 8.35
N TYR A 161 -28.47 13.71 7.04
CA TYR A 161 -28.24 12.41 6.42
C TYR A 161 -26.85 11.84 6.79
N LYS A 162 -25.76 12.60 6.76
CA LYS A 162 -24.45 12.13 7.27
C LYS A 162 -24.44 11.90 8.79
N ARG A 163 -25.37 12.51 9.55
CA ARG A 163 -25.49 12.34 11.00
C ARG A 163 -26.41 11.16 11.37
N LEU A 164 -27.45 10.91 10.57
CA LEU A 164 -28.38 9.78 10.66
C LEU A 164 -27.81 8.52 9.97
N PHE A 165 -27.01 8.71 8.94
CA PHE A 165 -26.34 7.71 8.11
C PHE A 165 -24.87 8.15 7.87
N PRO A 166 -24.01 8.09 8.91
CA PRO A 166 -22.58 8.30 8.72
C PRO A 166 -22.08 7.43 7.58
N PRO A 167 -21.14 7.91 6.72
CA PRO A 167 -20.48 7.03 5.78
C PRO A 167 -19.95 5.87 6.60
N GLN A 168 -20.43 4.65 6.32
CA GLN A 168 -19.95 3.47 7.01
C GLN A 168 -18.44 3.50 6.82
N GLN A 169 -17.70 3.74 7.91
CA GLN A 169 -16.29 3.43 7.92
C GLN A 169 -16.22 2.00 7.40
N PRO A 170 -15.30 1.67 6.48
CA PRO A 170 -15.14 0.28 6.08
C PRO A 170 -15.12 -0.52 7.38
N ASN A 171 -16.01 -1.51 7.51
CA ASN A 171 -16.05 -2.34 8.71
C ASN A 171 -14.75 -3.13 8.72
N ILE A 172 -13.68 -2.49 9.20
CA ILE A 172 -12.36 -3.08 9.33
C ILE A 172 -12.53 -4.08 10.45
N HIS A 173 -12.39 -5.34 10.08
CA HIS A 173 -12.48 -6.43 11.01
C HIS A 173 -11.30 -6.33 11.99
N VAL A 174 -11.59 -6.07 13.27
CA VAL A 174 -10.59 -6.01 14.32
C VAL A 174 -10.98 -6.99 15.40
N LEU A 175 -10.07 -7.91 15.73
CA LEU A 175 -10.25 -8.88 16.80
C LEU A 175 -9.20 -8.66 17.89
N PRO A 176 -9.55 -8.67 19.18
CA PRO A 176 -8.56 -8.68 20.24
C PRO A 176 -7.76 -9.99 20.22
N MET A 177 -6.49 -9.93 20.61
CA MET A 177 -5.56 -11.05 20.60
C MET A 177 -4.71 -11.07 21.88
N ASP A 178 -4.59 -12.26 22.49
CA ASP A 178 -3.73 -12.46 23.66
C ASP A 178 -2.30 -12.87 23.27
N LYS A 179 -2.11 -13.33 22.03
CA LYS A 179 -0.84 -13.88 21.51
C LYS A 179 -0.42 -13.15 20.22
N GLY A 180 0.89 -13.00 20.05
CA GLY A 180 1.51 -12.43 18.85
C GLY A 180 2.16 -11.06 19.08
N LEU A 181 2.68 -10.47 18.00
CA LEU A 181 3.37 -9.16 18.04
C LEU A 181 2.44 -7.99 18.39
N THR A 182 1.14 -8.15 18.15
CA THR A 182 0.11 -7.14 18.38
C THR A 182 -0.99 -7.72 19.27
N GLN A 183 -1.58 -6.88 20.13
CA GLN A 183 -2.71 -7.26 21.00
C GLN A 183 -4.05 -7.32 20.26
N PHE A 184 -4.02 -7.19 18.93
CA PHE A 184 -5.20 -7.24 18.08
C PHE A 184 -4.81 -7.73 16.68
N HIS A 185 -5.76 -8.41 16.03
CA HIS A 185 -5.74 -8.75 14.62
C HIS A 185 -6.49 -7.69 13.82
N ILE A 186 -6.07 -7.46 12.57
CA ILE A 186 -6.73 -6.51 11.68
C ILE A 186 -6.92 -7.08 10.28
N GLY A 187 -8.11 -6.84 9.73
CA GLY A 187 -8.47 -7.24 8.38
C GLY A 187 -8.68 -8.74 8.24
N ARG A 188 -8.37 -9.23 7.03
CA ARG A 188 -8.28 -10.66 6.68
C ARG A 188 -9.48 -11.52 7.06
N LYS A 189 -10.66 -10.91 6.96
CA LYS A 189 -11.93 -11.54 7.34
C LYS A 189 -12.18 -12.80 6.50
N GLU A 190 -11.87 -12.76 5.21
CA GLU A 190 -12.07 -13.88 4.29
C GLU A 190 -11.12 -15.04 4.60
N GLU A 191 -9.84 -14.73 4.84
CA GLU A 191 -8.82 -15.73 5.15
C GLU A 191 -9.05 -16.39 6.51
N LEU A 192 -9.46 -15.61 7.52
CA LEU A 192 -9.87 -16.16 8.83
C LEU A 192 -11.10 -17.05 8.73
N ALA A 193 -12.14 -16.59 8.01
CA ALA A 193 -13.36 -17.38 7.82
C ALA A 193 -13.05 -18.70 7.10
N LYS A 194 -12.22 -18.64 6.06
CA LYS A 194 -11.78 -19.82 5.32
C LYS A 194 -10.98 -20.78 6.19
N LEU A 195 -10.06 -20.25 6.99
CA LEU A 195 -9.26 -21.05 7.91
C LEU A 195 -10.14 -21.74 8.98
N ALA A 196 -11.16 -21.06 9.50
CA ALA A 196 -12.11 -21.63 10.46
C ALA A 196 -12.97 -22.73 9.82
N ILE A 197 -13.54 -22.49 8.62
CA ILE A 197 -14.32 -23.48 7.87
C ILE A 197 -13.48 -24.74 7.60
N ASN A 198 -12.23 -24.56 7.22
CA ASN A 198 -11.31 -25.67 6.96
C ASN A 198 -10.99 -26.44 8.24
N GLY A 199 -10.79 -25.75 9.35
CA GLY A 199 -10.59 -26.38 10.66
C GLY A 199 -11.78 -27.24 11.10
N GLN A 200 -13.00 -26.74 10.93
CA GLN A 200 -14.24 -27.47 11.23
C GLN A 200 -14.43 -28.70 10.34
N ARG A 201 -14.10 -28.58 9.05
CA ARG A 201 -14.18 -29.67 8.08
C ARG A 201 -12.96 -30.59 8.08
N LYS A 202 -11.95 -30.31 8.92
CA LYS A 202 -10.66 -31.01 8.98
C LYS A 202 -9.95 -31.08 7.63
N ILE A 203 -10.02 -29.99 6.86
CA ILE A 203 -9.34 -29.84 5.57
C ILE A 203 -7.93 -29.29 5.82
N ASN A 204 -6.91 -30.10 5.51
CA ASN A 204 -5.52 -29.70 5.62
C ASN A 204 -5.27 -28.40 4.85
N THR A 205 -4.67 -27.41 5.51
CA THR A 205 -4.59 -26.04 4.99
C THR A 205 -3.15 -25.55 4.93
N LEU A 206 -2.78 -24.90 3.84
CA LEU A 206 -1.47 -24.32 3.60
C LEU A 206 -1.60 -22.80 3.43
N VAL A 207 -1.04 -22.07 4.38
CA VAL A 207 -1.01 -20.61 4.40
C VAL A 207 0.29 -20.12 3.75
N LEU A 208 0.16 -19.42 2.62
CA LEU A 208 1.26 -18.95 1.81
C LEU A 208 1.41 -17.44 1.89
N GLY A 209 2.62 -16.93 1.72
CA GLY A 209 2.85 -15.51 1.50
C GLY A 209 4.25 -15.06 1.90
N PRO A 210 4.64 -13.84 1.50
CA PRO A 210 5.98 -13.31 1.72
C PRO A 210 6.35 -13.18 3.21
N GLN A 211 7.62 -12.91 3.49
CA GLN A 211 8.09 -12.65 4.86
C GLN A 211 7.37 -11.41 5.44
N GLY A 212 7.06 -11.46 6.74
CA GLY A 212 6.42 -10.35 7.45
C GLY A 212 4.93 -10.18 7.19
N ILE A 213 4.36 -10.94 6.25
CA ILE A 213 2.95 -10.82 5.87
C ILE A 213 1.97 -11.28 6.96
N GLY A 214 2.40 -11.68 8.16
CA GLY A 214 1.48 -12.08 9.24
C GLY A 214 0.92 -13.50 9.12
N LYS A 215 1.69 -14.47 8.61
CA LYS A 215 1.28 -15.89 8.58
C LYS A 215 1.13 -16.46 9.99
N SER A 216 2.18 -16.40 10.81
CA SER A 216 2.12 -16.85 12.22
C SER A 216 1.04 -16.11 13.01
N HIS A 217 0.87 -14.81 12.75
CA HIS A 217 -0.18 -14.02 13.39
C HIS A 217 -1.60 -14.47 13.00
N LEU A 218 -1.82 -14.92 11.75
CA LEU A 218 -3.08 -15.55 11.35
C LEU A 218 -3.26 -16.90 12.06
N LEU A 219 -2.20 -17.71 12.17
CA LEU A 219 -2.24 -19.00 12.86
C LEU A 219 -2.45 -18.87 14.37
N ASP A 220 -2.03 -17.76 14.99
CA ASP A 220 -2.30 -17.44 16.39
C ASP A 220 -3.82 -17.31 16.67
N ASN A 221 -4.61 -16.95 15.65
CA ASN A 221 -6.07 -16.84 15.74
C ASN A 221 -6.78 -18.20 15.56
N TYR A 222 -6.05 -19.27 15.23
CA TYR A 222 -6.65 -20.58 15.03
C TYR A 222 -7.00 -21.21 16.38
N THR A 223 -8.28 -21.49 16.60
CA THR A 223 -8.82 -22.02 17.88
C THR A 223 -9.55 -23.35 17.74
N GLU A 224 -9.61 -23.91 16.53
CA GLU A 224 -10.43 -25.08 16.22
C GLU A 224 -9.76 -26.42 16.60
N GLY A 225 -10.24 -27.02 17.69
CA GLY A 225 -9.83 -28.35 18.17
C GLY A 225 -8.61 -28.36 19.11
N ARG A 226 -8.04 -29.54 19.34
CA ARG A 226 -6.86 -29.69 20.22
C ARG A 226 -5.60 -29.37 19.43
N ILE A 227 -5.00 -28.21 19.68
CA ILE A 227 -3.86 -27.71 18.92
C ILE A 227 -2.55 -28.21 19.51
N ILE A 228 -1.66 -28.69 18.65
CA ILE A 228 -0.24 -28.95 18.91
C ILE A 228 0.55 -28.04 17.96
N ARG A 229 1.38 -27.15 18.48
CA ARG A 229 2.12 -26.18 17.66
C ARG A 229 3.59 -26.55 17.54
N VAL A 230 4.08 -26.58 16.31
CA VAL A 230 5.44 -26.93 15.95
C VAL A 230 6.06 -25.75 15.20
N GLY A 231 7.26 -25.33 15.61
CA GLY A 231 7.99 -24.25 14.94
C GLY A 231 8.42 -24.64 13.52
N ASP A 232 9.35 -25.59 13.43
CA ASP A 232 9.83 -26.15 12.17
C ASP A 232 10.07 -27.66 12.27
N PHE A 233 10.31 -28.30 11.13
CA PHE A 233 10.72 -29.71 11.05
C PHE A 233 12.23 -29.87 10.82
N GLY A 234 13.05 -28.98 11.39
CA GLY A 234 14.51 -29.05 11.28
C GLY A 234 15.07 -30.36 11.88
N SER A 235 14.55 -30.77 13.05
CA SER A 235 14.85 -32.06 13.66
C SER A 235 13.57 -32.87 13.89
N VAL A 236 13.19 -33.66 12.88
CA VAL A 236 11.96 -34.47 12.87
C VAL A 236 11.81 -35.30 14.15
N LYS A 237 12.89 -35.95 14.60
CA LYS A 237 12.87 -36.79 15.80
C LYS A 237 12.51 -36.01 17.06
N LYS A 238 13.10 -34.82 17.25
CA LYS A 238 12.83 -33.94 18.40
C LYS A 238 11.40 -33.41 18.38
N VAL A 239 10.90 -33.08 17.19
CA VAL A 239 9.52 -32.61 16.98
C VAL A 239 8.53 -33.70 17.36
N LEU A 240 8.66 -34.90 16.79
CA LEU A 240 7.75 -36.01 17.06
C LEU A 240 7.77 -36.43 18.53
N ALA A 241 8.95 -36.48 19.15
CA ALA A 241 9.08 -36.75 20.58
C ALA A 241 8.42 -35.65 21.44
N GLY A 242 8.57 -34.38 21.06
CA GLY A 242 7.90 -33.27 21.71
C GLY A 242 6.38 -33.34 21.61
N MET A 243 5.85 -33.66 20.43
CA MET A 243 4.41 -33.86 20.23
C MET A 243 3.87 -35.02 21.08
N LEU A 244 4.61 -36.12 21.12
CA LEU A 244 4.24 -37.31 21.90
C LEU A 244 4.13 -36.97 23.38
N LEU A 245 5.11 -36.26 23.93
CA LEU A 245 5.08 -35.79 25.32
C LEU A 245 3.94 -34.82 25.58
N GLU A 246 3.70 -33.87 24.68
CA GLU A 246 2.61 -32.91 24.84
C GLU A 246 1.22 -33.60 24.87
N ILE A 247 1.05 -34.69 24.11
CA ILE A 247 -0.18 -35.49 24.14
C ILE A 247 -0.33 -36.25 25.46
N ILE A 248 0.77 -36.80 25.98
CA ILE A 248 0.82 -37.53 27.26
C ILE A 248 0.57 -36.57 28.44
N ASP A 249 1.23 -35.42 28.46
CA ASP A 249 1.09 -34.43 29.52
C ASP A 249 -0.35 -33.92 29.62
N ARG A 250 -1.05 -33.82 28.47
CA ARG A 250 -2.47 -33.47 28.43
C ARG A 250 -3.39 -34.62 28.82
N ASN A 251 -2.96 -35.89 28.69
CA ASN A 251 -3.76 -37.08 29.02
C ASN A 251 -2.88 -38.16 29.67
N PRO A 252 -2.59 -38.05 30.99
CA PRO A 252 -1.65 -38.95 31.67
C PRO A 252 -2.02 -40.43 31.59
N GLU A 253 -3.31 -40.77 31.50
CA GLU A 253 -3.79 -42.15 31.36
C GLU A 253 -3.26 -42.85 30.10
N ARG A 254 -3.01 -42.09 29.04
CA ARG A 254 -2.47 -42.65 27.79
C ARG A 254 -1.00 -43.07 27.92
N ARG A 255 -0.32 -42.67 29.00
CA ARG A 255 1.07 -43.04 29.27
C ARG A 255 1.25 -44.55 29.40
N HIS A 256 0.25 -45.27 29.90
CA HIS A 256 0.28 -46.73 30.04
C HIS A 256 0.26 -47.47 28.70
N MET A 257 -0.17 -46.80 27.62
CA MET A 257 -0.17 -47.35 26.26
C MET A 257 1.23 -47.28 25.61
N LEU A 258 2.22 -46.71 26.30
CA LEU A 258 3.60 -46.61 25.84
C LEU A 258 4.52 -47.49 26.68
N GLU A 259 5.31 -48.32 26.02
CA GLU A 259 6.28 -49.21 26.68
C GLU A 259 7.43 -48.46 27.39
N THR A 260 7.67 -47.15 27.13
CA THR A 260 8.97 -46.50 27.44
C THR A 260 8.96 -44.98 27.72
N ALA A 261 7.83 -44.32 27.96
CA ALA A 261 7.82 -42.85 28.02
C ALA A 261 8.05 -42.28 29.44
N HIS A 262 9.32 -42.11 29.84
CA HIS A 262 9.68 -41.41 31.09
C HIS A 262 10.29 -40.02 30.89
N ASP A 263 11.08 -39.78 29.82
CA ASP A 263 11.63 -38.45 29.50
C ASP A 263 11.87 -38.21 27.97
N LYS A 264 11.89 -36.94 27.56
CA LYS A 264 12.11 -36.48 26.17
C LYS A 264 13.42 -36.95 25.59
N THR A 265 14.48 -36.89 26.39
CA THR A 265 15.85 -37.24 25.99
C THR A 265 15.95 -38.72 25.66
N GLU A 266 15.34 -39.55 26.49
CA GLU A 266 15.29 -41.00 26.34
C GLU A 266 14.51 -41.43 25.08
N ILE A 267 13.37 -40.79 24.81
CA ILE A 267 12.58 -41.02 23.60
C ILE A 267 13.39 -40.67 22.34
N ILE A 268 14.11 -39.53 22.38
CA ILE A 268 14.95 -39.07 21.27
C ILE A 268 16.16 -39.99 21.05
N GLU A 269 16.69 -40.64 22.07
CA GLU A 269 17.84 -41.53 21.90
C GLU A 269 17.42 -42.93 21.44
N ARG A 270 16.40 -43.51 22.09
CA ARG A 270 16.06 -44.94 21.97
C ARG A 270 15.14 -45.29 20.80
N LYS A 271 14.19 -44.42 20.42
CA LYS A 271 13.16 -44.77 19.41
C LYS A 271 13.51 -44.28 18.01
N ALA A 272 13.25 -45.09 16.97
CA ALA A 272 13.35 -44.61 15.59
C ALA A 272 12.14 -43.74 15.21
N ILE A 273 12.29 -42.87 14.19
CA ILE A 273 11.21 -42.00 13.70
C ILE A 273 9.93 -42.78 13.34
N LYS A 274 10.09 -43.98 12.76
CA LYS A 274 8.97 -44.86 12.41
C LYS A 274 8.10 -45.18 13.63
N PHE A 275 8.70 -45.64 14.73
CA PHE A 275 7.99 -46.00 15.95
C PHE A 275 7.34 -44.79 16.63
N LEU A 276 7.99 -43.62 16.60
CA LEU A 276 7.37 -42.38 17.12
C LEU A 276 6.07 -42.02 16.39
N ILE A 277 6.02 -42.24 15.07
CA ILE A 277 4.80 -42.01 14.28
C ILE A 277 3.73 -43.05 14.63
N GLU A 278 4.11 -44.32 14.76
CA GLU A 278 3.19 -45.40 15.14
C GLU A 278 2.59 -45.15 16.54
N ASP A 279 3.42 -44.77 17.51
CA ASP A 279 2.98 -44.39 18.86
C ASP A 279 1.99 -43.22 18.84
N LEU A 280 2.31 -42.15 18.09
CA LEU A 280 1.44 -40.99 17.93
C LEU A 280 0.05 -41.38 17.38
N VAL A 281 0.04 -42.20 16.34
CA VAL A 281 -1.20 -42.70 15.72
C VAL A 281 -1.97 -43.62 16.67
N ALA A 282 -1.30 -44.49 17.42
CA ALA A 282 -1.93 -45.40 18.37
C ALA A 282 -2.56 -44.68 19.57
N LEU A 283 -1.94 -43.57 20.03
CA LEU A 283 -2.39 -42.82 21.21
C LEU A 283 -3.53 -41.84 20.94
N THR A 284 -3.86 -41.59 19.68
CA THR A 284 -4.79 -40.51 19.31
C THR A 284 -5.84 -41.01 18.34
N ASN A 285 -7.04 -40.44 18.42
CA ASN A 285 -8.08 -40.71 17.45
C ASN A 285 -7.88 -39.87 16.18
N ARG A 286 -8.39 -40.38 15.05
CA ARG A 286 -8.32 -39.67 13.78
C ARG A 286 -9.05 -38.32 13.86
N GLY A 287 -8.36 -37.23 13.51
CA GLY A 287 -8.88 -35.86 13.54
C GLY A 287 -8.99 -35.23 14.93
N GLU A 288 -8.53 -35.93 15.98
CA GLU A 288 -8.58 -35.46 17.37
C GLU A 288 -7.74 -34.19 17.57
N TYR A 289 -6.52 -34.17 16.99
CA TYR A 289 -5.58 -33.07 17.12
C TYR A 289 -5.34 -32.34 15.78
N THR A 290 -5.16 -31.03 15.88
CA THR A 290 -4.67 -30.18 14.80
C THR A 290 -3.20 -29.86 15.05
N ILE A 291 -2.34 -30.16 14.08
CA ILE A 291 -0.92 -29.81 14.12
C ILE A 291 -0.74 -28.52 13.32
N ILE A 292 -0.29 -27.47 14.00
CA ILE A 292 0.08 -26.19 13.37
C ILE A 292 1.59 -26.17 13.17
N VAL A 293 2.05 -25.89 11.95
CA VAL A 293 3.47 -25.79 11.60
C VAL A 293 3.78 -24.39 11.10
N ASP A 294 4.60 -23.63 11.86
CA ASP A 294 4.86 -22.21 11.59
C ASP A 294 5.70 -21.97 10.32
N ASP A 295 6.64 -22.88 9.98
CA ASP A 295 7.42 -22.78 8.74
C ASP A 295 7.72 -24.16 8.12
N VAL A 296 7.14 -24.42 6.95
CA VAL A 296 7.45 -25.59 6.09
C VAL A 296 8.24 -25.24 4.83
N THR A 297 8.77 -24.02 4.73
CA THR A 297 9.50 -23.54 3.53
C THR A 297 10.70 -24.43 3.22
N ARG A 298 11.51 -24.77 4.23
CA ARG A 298 12.72 -25.60 4.09
C ARG A 298 12.56 -26.96 4.77
N ILE A 299 11.59 -27.75 4.28
CA ILE A 299 11.36 -29.10 4.78
C ILE A 299 12.34 -30.12 4.18
N THR A 300 12.88 -31.01 5.02
CA THR A 300 13.74 -32.12 4.61
C THR A 300 12.92 -33.29 4.03
N PRO A 301 13.47 -34.17 3.18
CA PRO A 301 12.73 -35.33 2.66
C PRO A 301 12.18 -36.25 3.76
N THR A 302 12.93 -36.43 4.85
CA THR A 302 12.51 -37.20 6.02
C THR A 302 11.29 -36.58 6.69
N ALA A 303 11.25 -35.26 6.81
CA ALA A 303 10.11 -34.53 7.36
C ALA A 303 8.88 -34.63 6.44
N VAL A 304 9.07 -34.56 5.12
CA VAL A 304 7.97 -34.79 4.15
C VAL A 304 7.38 -36.18 4.34
N SER A 305 8.21 -37.23 4.43
CA SER A 305 7.74 -38.60 4.65
C SER A 305 6.99 -38.77 5.99
N ALA A 306 7.46 -38.10 7.06
CA ALA A 306 6.79 -38.13 8.35
C ALA A 306 5.41 -37.44 8.27
N LEU A 307 5.34 -36.24 7.70
CA LEU A 307 4.08 -35.52 7.53
C LEU A 307 3.11 -36.25 6.60
N GLU A 308 3.60 -36.93 5.56
CA GLU A 308 2.76 -37.76 4.69
C GLU A 308 2.05 -38.90 5.42
N LYS A 309 2.70 -39.49 6.43
CA LYS A 309 2.08 -40.51 7.28
C LYS A 309 1.08 -39.90 8.27
N LEU A 310 1.37 -38.70 8.77
CA LEU A 310 0.52 -38.02 9.76
C LEU A 310 -0.71 -37.34 9.15
N LYS A 311 -0.66 -36.88 7.89
CA LYS A 311 -1.70 -36.03 7.27
C LYS A 311 -3.10 -36.65 7.17
N ASN A 312 -3.19 -37.98 7.22
CA ASN A 312 -4.47 -38.71 7.15
C ASN A 312 -5.07 -38.96 8.54
N HIS A 313 -4.24 -38.89 9.59
CA HIS A 313 -4.63 -39.10 10.98
C HIS A 313 -4.85 -37.78 11.72
N TYR A 314 -4.01 -36.80 11.46
CA TYR A 314 -4.05 -35.46 12.04
C TYR A 314 -4.51 -34.42 11.03
N HIS A 315 -5.21 -33.40 11.52
CA HIS A 315 -5.49 -32.21 10.72
C HIS A 315 -4.24 -31.30 10.71
N LEU A 316 -3.76 -30.91 9.53
CA LEU A 316 -2.53 -30.15 9.37
C LEU A 316 -2.82 -28.71 8.89
N VAL A 317 -2.28 -27.74 9.61
CA VAL A 317 -2.27 -26.32 9.18
C VAL A 317 -0.83 -25.85 9.12
N CYS A 318 -0.32 -25.60 7.91
CA CYS A 318 1.08 -25.27 7.69
C CYS A 318 1.21 -23.85 7.14
N ALA A 319 2.26 -23.12 7.52
CA ALA A 319 2.65 -21.86 6.89
C ALA A 319 3.95 -22.01 6.10
N ALA A 320 4.03 -21.38 4.92
CA ALA A 320 5.24 -21.34 4.11
C ALA A 320 5.41 -19.99 3.42
N ARG A 321 6.66 -19.64 3.10
CA ARG A 321 6.94 -18.45 2.27
C ARG A 321 6.56 -18.71 0.81
N ASN A 322 7.01 -19.85 0.31
CA ASN A 322 6.76 -20.36 -1.03
C ASN A 322 6.77 -21.90 -0.98
N VAL A 323 6.30 -22.53 -2.06
CA VAL A 323 6.30 -23.99 -2.19
C VAL A 323 7.15 -24.37 -3.37
N GLU A 324 8.23 -25.12 -3.14
CA GLU A 324 9.05 -25.66 -4.23
C GLU A 324 8.29 -26.79 -4.95
N VAL A 325 8.25 -26.72 -6.29
CA VAL A 325 7.51 -27.67 -7.16
C VAL A 325 7.89 -29.13 -6.92
N LYS A 326 9.14 -29.41 -6.52
CA LYS A 326 9.63 -30.78 -6.22
C LYS A 326 9.01 -31.41 -4.97
N LYS A 327 8.40 -30.62 -4.08
CA LYS A 327 7.71 -31.07 -2.85
C LYS A 327 6.20 -31.18 -3.03
N GLY A 328 5.72 -31.08 -4.28
CA GLY A 328 4.30 -30.98 -4.63
C GLY A 328 3.44 -32.16 -4.18
N THR A 329 3.97 -33.39 -4.09
CA THR A 329 3.20 -34.60 -3.75
C THR A 329 2.59 -34.60 -2.36
N PHE A 330 3.28 -34.04 -1.36
CA PHE A 330 2.73 -33.93 0.00
C PHE A 330 1.60 -32.89 0.06
N LEU A 331 1.77 -31.78 -0.66
CA LEU A 331 0.91 -30.60 -0.60
C LEU A 331 -0.25 -30.63 -1.61
N THR A 332 -0.43 -31.72 -2.38
CA THR A 332 -1.56 -31.87 -3.31
C THR A 332 -2.91 -31.86 -2.61
N ASN A 333 -2.98 -32.38 -1.38
CA ASN A 333 -4.21 -32.47 -0.59
C ASN A 333 -4.41 -31.29 0.37
N PHE A 334 -3.66 -30.20 0.20
CA PHE A 334 -3.77 -29.02 1.04
C PHE A 334 -4.56 -27.93 0.31
N GLU A 335 -5.57 -27.40 0.98
CA GLU A 335 -6.23 -26.18 0.53
C GLU A 335 -5.33 -24.98 0.79
N ARG A 336 -5.18 -24.10 -0.21
CA ARG A 336 -4.27 -22.97 -0.14
C ARG A 336 -5.00 -21.69 0.28
N ILE A 337 -4.36 -20.94 1.17
CA ILE A 337 -4.73 -19.59 1.57
C ILE A 337 -3.52 -18.68 1.31
N GLU A 338 -3.61 -17.82 0.32
CA GLU A 338 -2.52 -16.90 -0.04
C GLU A 338 -2.72 -15.54 0.62
N LEU A 339 -1.80 -15.15 1.49
CA LEU A 339 -1.82 -13.88 2.19
C LEU A 339 -1.17 -12.79 1.34
N ARG A 340 -1.95 -11.74 1.11
CA ARG A 340 -1.51 -10.53 0.42
C ARG A 340 -1.18 -9.41 1.43
N PRO A 341 -0.43 -8.38 1.00
CA PRO A 341 -0.27 -7.18 1.80
C PRO A 341 -1.62 -6.57 2.16
N LEU A 342 -1.70 -5.96 3.34
CA LEU A 342 -2.93 -5.33 3.80
C LEU A 342 -3.32 -4.19 2.83
N PRO A 343 -4.61 -4.08 2.45
CA PRO A 343 -5.12 -2.90 1.78
C PRO A 343 -4.78 -1.63 2.55
N ARG A 344 -4.62 -0.50 1.85
CA ARG A 344 -4.24 0.78 2.47
C ARG A 344 -5.13 1.16 3.65
N THR A 345 -6.43 0.89 3.57
CA THR A 345 -7.38 1.17 4.66
C THR A 345 -7.04 0.39 5.94
N GLU A 346 -6.75 -0.91 5.82
CA GLU A 346 -6.40 -1.77 6.95
C GLU A 346 -4.99 -1.48 7.47
N ALA A 347 -4.03 -1.22 6.57
CA ALA A 347 -2.66 -0.86 6.92
C ALA A 347 -2.58 0.47 7.67
N VAL A 348 -3.37 1.46 7.26
CA VAL A 348 -3.46 2.75 7.95
C VAL A 348 -4.11 2.57 9.33
N GLU A 349 -5.17 1.79 9.44
CA GLU A 349 -5.80 1.52 10.74
C GLU A 349 -4.86 0.76 11.69
N LEU A 350 -4.07 -0.20 11.17
CA LEU A 350 -3.02 -0.89 11.93
C LEU A 350 -2.01 0.12 12.49
N CYS A 351 -1.51 0.99 11.60
CA CYS A 351 -0.55 2.04 11.94
C CYS A 351 -1.09 2.97 13.05
N VAL A 352 -2.32 3.49 12.88
CA VAL A 352 -2.94 4.39 13.86
C VAL A 352 -3.14 3.70 15.22
N ARG A 353 -3.60 2.44 15.24
CA ARG A 353 -3.80 1.69 16.48
C ARG A 353 -2.50 1.42 17.22
N LEU A 354 -1.44 1.03 16.51
CA LEU A 354 -0.12 0.82 17.11
C LEU A 354 0.50 2.11 17.62
N SER A 355 0.20 3.25 16.97
CA SER A 355 0.74 4.56 17.35
C SER A 355 0.06 5.20 18.55
N ARG A 356 -1.07 4.63 19.03
CA ARG A 356 -1.86 5.19 20.16
C ARG A 356 -1.03 5.66 21.37
N PRO A 357 0.02 4.95 21.82
CA PRO A 357 0.81 5.38 22.98
C PRO A 357 1.58 6.69 22.79
N PHE A 358 1.75 7.18 21.56
CA PHE A 358 2.53 8.38 21.24
C PHE A 358 1.92 9.23 20.12
N LEU A 359 0.60 9.10 19.87
CA LEU A 359 -0.11 9.86 18.84
C LEU A 359 0.05 11.39 19.01
N ASP A 360 0.16 11.83 20.25
CA ASP A 360 0.36 13.22 20.66
C ASP A 360 1.74 13.79 20.26
N LYS A 361 2.74 12.93 20.05
CA LYS A 361 4.08 13.32 19.60
C LYS A 361 4.17 13.58 18.09
N ILE A 362 3.13 13.22 17.33
CA ILE A 362 3.13 13.28 15.86
C ILE A 362 2.58 14.62 15.40
N GLU A 363 3.42 15.40 14.70
CA GLU A 363 3.02 16.72 14.19
C GLU A 363 2.04 16.64 13.01
N ASP A 364 2.32 15.76 12.06
CA ASP A 364 1.51 15.54 10.86
C ASP A 364 1.19 14.05 10.70
N LEU A 365 -0.01 13.69 11.16
CA LEU A 365 -0.51 12.32 11.09
C LEU A 365 -0.68 11.83 9.64
N GLU A 366 -1.01 12.70 8.69
CA GLU A 366 -1.18 12.31 7.29
C GLU A 366 0.17 12.02 6.63
N ALA A 367 1.17 12.88 6.83
CA ALA A 367 2.53 12.64 6.34
C ALA A 367 3.10 11.35 6.94
N TYR A 368 2.94 11.15 8.24
CA TYR A 368 3.32 9.93 8.95
C TYR A 368 2.70 8.66 8.35
N LYS A 369 1.37 8.64 8.18
CA LYS A 369 0.63 7.51 7.60
C LYS A 369 1.06 7.21 6.16
N ASN A 370 1.22 8.25 5.35
CA ASN A 370 1.62 8.11 3.95
C ASN A 370 3.04 7.58 3.83
N HIS A 371 3.96 8.09 4.65
CA HIS A 371 5.34 7.62 4.65
C HIS A 371 5.46 6.15 5.05
N ILE A 372 4.77 5.72 6.12
CA ILE A 372 4.73 4.31 6.51
C ILE A 372 4.13 3.46 5.38
N TRP A 373 3.03 3.90 4.76
CA TRP A 373 2.44 3.18 3.64
C TRP A 373 3.41 3.03 2.45
N GLU A 374 4.08 4.11 2.06
CA GLU A 374 5.02 4.12 0.93
C GLU A 374 6.23 3.21 1.16
N ASN A 375 6.74 3.15 2.39
CA ASN A 375 7.90 2.31 2.75
C ASN A 375 7.54 0.84 2.95
N THR A 376 6.32 0.54 3.40
CA THR A 376 5.93 -0.83 3.79
C THR A 376 5.07 -1.55 2.76
N GLN A 377 4.38 -0.79 1.89
CA GLN A 377 3.43 -1.31 0.90
C GLN A 377 2.39 -2.27 1.50
N GLY A 378 1.97 -2.00 2.74
CA GLY A 378 0.97 -2.82 3.45
C GLY A 378 1.51 -4.09 4.12
N ASN A 379 2.84 -4.28 4.22
CA ASN A 379 3.42 -5.39 4.97
C ASN A 379 3.28 -5.16 6.49
N PRO A 380 2.51 -5.99 7.23
CA PRO A 380 2.23 -5.76 8.65
C PRO A 380 3.48 -5.70 9.54
N LEU A 381 4.45 -6.59 9.33
CA LEU A 381 5.67 -6.61 10.14
C LEU A 381 6.46 -5.31 9.98
N PHE A 382 6.60 -4.84 8.74
CA PHE A 382 7.33 -3.60 8.45
C PHE A 382 6.60 -2.37 9.02
N ILE A 383 5.27 -2.38 9.03
CA ILE A 383 4.47 -1.36 9.71
C ILE A 383 4.78 -1.37 11.21
N CYS A 384 4.73 -2.53 11.87
CA CYS A 384 5.06 -2.64 13.29
C CYS A 384 6.48 -2.13 13.59
N GLU A 385 7.48 -2.55 12.83
CA GLU A 385 8.87 -2.13 13.01
C GLU A 385 9.06 -0.62 12.83
N MET A 386 8.41 -0.01 11.82
CA MET A 386 8.47 1.44 11.63
C MET A 386 7.78 2.19 12.77
N VAL A 387 6.58 1.75 13.17
CA VAL A 387 5.84 2.38 14.28
C VAL A 387 6.66 2.30 15.57
N GLU A 388 7.28 1.15 15.85
CA GLU A 388 8.15 0.97 17.02
C GLU A 388 9.36 1.92 17.00
N ARG A 389 9.98 2.12 15.83
CA ARG A 389 11.08 3.10 15.67
C ARG A 389 10.60 4.52 15.99
N TYR A 390 9.48 4.94 15.43
CA TYR A 390 8.92 6.27 15.72
C TYR A 390 8.52 6.44 17.19
N GLY A 391 8.07 5.37 17.85
CA GLY A 391 7.73 5.42 19.28
C GLY A 391 8.92 5.75 20.19
N LYS A 392 10.15 5.51 19.73
CA LYS A 392 11.41 5.83 20.45
C LYS A 392 11.81 7.30 20.30
N GLU A 393 11.25 8.01 19.32
CA GLU A 393 11.52 9.43 19.10
C GLU A 393 10.83 10.31 20.15
N GLN A 394 11.50 11.39 20.56
CA GLN A 394 10.89 12.36 21.47
C GLN A 394 9.77 13.15 20.80
N ARG A 395 9.90 13.41 19.49
CA ARG A 395 8.93 14.14 18.67
C ARG A 395 9.03 13.67 17.23
N VAL A 396 7.89 13.41 16.60
CA VAL A 396 7.83 12.95 15.20
C VAL A 396 7.47 14.14 14.31
N SER A 397 8.50 14.91 13.92
CA SER A 397 8.39 16.02 12.98
C SER A 397 8.46 15.54 11.53
N LEU A 398 8.15 16.42 10.57
CA LEU A 398 8.27 16.10 9.14
C LEU A 398 9.70 15.69 8.72
N GLU A 399 10.72 16.23 9.38
CA GLU A 399 12.12 15.89 9.14
C GLU A 399 12.40 14.44 9.55
N VAL A 400 12.03 14.08 10.79
CA VAL A 400 12.15 12.72 11.34
C VAL A 400 11.37 11.71 10.48
N VAL A 401 10.16 12.07 10.03
CA VAL A 401 9.39 11.22 9.11
C VAL A 401 10.17 10.94 7.83
N SER A 402 10.86 11.94 7.27
CA SER A 402 11.62 11.75 6.03
C SER A 402 12.91 10.92 6.20
N GLU A 403 13.49 10.91 7.40
CA GLU A 403 14.73 10.21 7.74
C GLU A 403 14.52 8.73 8.06
N VAL A 404 13.46 8.39 8.79
CA VAL A 404 13.20 7.02 9.23
C VAL A 404 12.70 6.17 8.05
N ARG A 405 13.60 5.37 7.48
CA ARG A 405 13.28 4.44 6.38
C ARG A 405 13.36 2.98 6.82
N HIS A 406 12.54 2.14 6.18
CA HIS A 406 12.62 0.71 6.37
C HIS A 406 13.78 0.13 5.54
N THR A 407 14.81 -0.42 6.19
CA THR A 407 16.04 -0.91 5.57
C THR A 407 15.82 -2.09 4.59
N ALA A 408 14.70 -2.82 4.71
CA ALA A 408 14.35 -3.90 3.80
C ALA A 408 13.51 -3.45 2.59
N ALA A 409 13.14 -2.17 2.49
CA ALA A 409 12.65 -1.63 1.22
C ALA A 409 13.81 -1.73 0.23
N LEU A 410 13.71 -2.69 -0.68
CA LEU A 410 14.70 -2.95 -1.74
C LEU A 410 15.26 -1.61 -2.21
N GLN A 411 16.59 -1.44 -2.09
CA GLN A 411 17.26 -0.35 -2.77
C GLN A 411 16.83 -0.44 -4.24
N GLU A 412 15.97 0.46 -4.68
CA GLU A 412 15.85 0.73 -6.10
C GLU A 412 17.23 1.24 -6.49
N ILE A 413 18.09 0.33 -6.94
CA ILE A 413 19.35 0.69 -7.54
C ILE A 413 18.96 1.63 -8.66
N ASN A 414 19.27 2.91 -8.49
CA ASN A 414 19.02 3.89 -9.50
C ASN A 414 19.95 3.55 -10.66
N PHE A 415 19.42 2.88 -11.69
CA PHE A 415 20.20 2.51 -12.88
C PHE A 415 20.39 3.70 -13.83
N LEU A 416 19.82 4.87 -13.53
CA LEU A 416 19.98 6.08 -14.34
C LEU A 416 21.46 6.46 -14.57
N PRO A 417 22.37 6.45 -13.57
CA PRO A 417 23.79 6.73 -13.78
C PRO A 417 24.45 5.70 -14.71
N PHE A 418 24.07 4.42 -14.58
CA PHE A 418 24.56 3.35 -15.44
C PHE A 418 24.11 3.55 -16.90
N PHE A 419 22.84 3.89 -17.13
CA PHE A 419 22.32 4.18 -18.48
C PHE A 419 22.94 5.44 -19.08
N ILE A 420 23.15 6.49 -18.28
CA ILE A 420 23.86 7.71 -18.72
C ILE A 420 25.30 7.39 -19.11
N GLY A 421 26.02 6.59 -18.30
CA GLY A 421 27.39 6.16 -18.61
C GLY A 421 27.48 5.31 -19.89
N LEU A 422 26.54 4.39 -20.08
CA LEU A 422 26.48 3.57 -21.29
C LEU A 422 26.21 4.40 -22.55
N LEU A 423 25.26 5.36 -22.47
CA LEU A 423 24.99 6.30 -23.56
C LEU A 423 26.21 7.18 -23.88
N ALA A 424 26.93 7.65 -22.85
CA ALA A 424 28.14 8.43 -23.04
C ALA A 424 29.24 7.61 -23.73
N CYS A 425 29.49 6.37 -23.29
CA CYS A 425 30.45 5.44 -23.90
C CYS A 425 30.11 5.18 -25.37
N MET A 426 28.83 4.94 -25.65
CA MET A 426 28.30 4.81 -26.99
C MET A 426 28.54 6.02 -27.88
N SER A 427 28.30 7.24 -27.37
CA SER A 427 28.57 8.48 -28.09
C SER A 427 30.06 8.66 -28.39
N VAL A 428 30.94 8.31 -27.45
CA VAL A 428 32.41 8.34 -27.62
C VAL A 428 32.85 7.35 -28.69
N LEU A 429 32.36 6.11 -28.67
CA LEU A 429 32.68 5.10 -29.69
C LEU A 429 32.23 5.54 -31.09
N ARG A 430 31.05 6.14 -31.22
CA ARG A 430 30.59 6.69 -32.52
C ARG A 430 31.43 7.87 -32.99
N TYR A 431 31.87 8.72 -32.06
CA TYR A 431 32.75 9.85 -32.36
C TYR A 431 34.14 9.37 -32.81
N TRP A 432 34.73 8.40 -32.12
CA TRP A 432 35.99 7.77 -32.53
C TRP A 432 35.87 7.03 -33.85
N GLY A 433 34.80 6.27 -34.08
CA GLY A 433 34.54 5.68 -35.39
C GLY A 433 34.50 6.72 -36.51
N ARG A 434 33.97 7.92 -36.25
CA ARG A 434 33.97 9.01 -37.25
C ARG A 434 35.37 9.56 -37.53
N ILE A 435 36.26 9.56 -36.55
CA ILE A 435 37.65 10.06 -36.69
C ILE A 435 38.56 9.00 -37.34
N SER A 436 38.35 7.72 -37.04
CA SER A 436 39.22 6.61 -37.50
C SER A 436 39.11 6.27 -38.99
N GLY A 437 38.23 6.93 -39.75
CA GLY A 437 38.19 6.82 -41.21
C GLY A 437 37.90 5.38 -41.70
N THR A 438 38.87 4.75 -42.36
CA THR A 438 38.72 3.45 -43.06
C THR A 438 38.44 2.26 -42.13
N ASP A 439 38.83 2.32 -40.84
CA ASP A 439 38.62 1.24 -39.85
C ASP A 439 37.51 1.56 -38.84
N ALA A 440 36.49 2.31 -39.27
CA ALA A 440 35.40 2.75 -38.40
C ALA A 440 34.36 1.66 -38.05
N GLY A 441 34.29 0.59 -38.85
CA GLY A 441 33.27 -0.46 -38.77
C GLY A 441 33.07 -1.07 -37.38
N PRO A 442 34.14 -1.50 -36.69
CA PRO A 442 34.04 -2.11 -35.36
C PRO A 442 33.44 -1.18 -34.30
N PHE A 443 33.75 0.12 -34.35
CA PHE A 443 33.27 1.10 -33.37
C PHE A 443 31.76 1.36 -33.51
N TYR A 444 31.27 1.48 -34.75
CA TYR A 444 29.83 1.62 -35.01
C TYR A 444 29.07 0.33 -34.72
N PHE A 445 29.69 -0.83 -34.94
CA PHE A 445 29.11 -2.13 -34.58
C PHE A 445 28.95 -2.30 -33.07
N LEU A 446 30.00 -2.01 -32.29
CA LEU A 446 29.96 -2.03 -30.82
C LEU A 446 28.95 -1.03 -30.25
N ALA A 447 28.89 0.18 -30.82
CA ALA A 447 27.86 1.15 -30.51
C ALA A 447 26.46 0.60 -30.80
N GLY A 448 26.24 -0.03 -31.97
CA GLY A 448 24.98 -0.66 -32.34
C GLY A 448 24.52 -1.74 -31.34
N ILE A 449 25.43 -2.62 -30.92
CA ILE A 449 25.18 -3.63 -29.87
C ILE A 449 24.77 -2.95 -28.56
N GLY A 450 25.40 -1.84 -28.19
CA GLY A 450 25.03 -1.04 -27.01
C GLY A 450 23.58 -0.51 -27.07
N VAL A 451 23.10 -0.09 -28.24
CA VAL A 451 21.69 0.36 -28.43
C VAL A 451 20.72 -0.80 -28.24
N ILE A 452 21.05 -1.96 -28.80
CA ILE A 452 20.23 -3.18 -28.65
C ILE A 452 20.16 -3.55 -27.17
N PHE A 453 21.28 -3.49 -26.45
CA PHE A 453 21.31 -3.74 -25.01
C PHE A 453 20.53 -2.67 -24.20
N LEU A 454 20.46 -1.41 -24.65
CA LEU A 454 19.60 -0.38 -24.03
C LEU A 454 18.10 -0.69 -24.20
N PHE A 455 17.69 -1.07 -25.41
CA PHE A 455 16.29 -1.36 -25.73
C PHE A 455 15.80 -2.65 -25.07
N PHE A 456 16.63 -3.71 -25.08
CA PHE A 456 16.26 -5.02 -24.56
C PHE A 456 16.76 -5.29 -23.14
N GLY A 457 17.71 -4.52 -22.63
CA GLY A 457 18.30 -4.72 -21.29
C GLY A 457 17.27 -4.65 -20.18
N ARG A 458 16.27 -3.76 -20.29
CA ARG A 458 15.16 -3.71 -19.32
C ARG A 458 14.30 -4.97 -19.34
N GLN A 459 14.10 -5.59 -20.51
CA GLN A 459 13.40 -6.86 -20.63
C GLN A 459 14.26 -8.04 -20.16
N MET A 460 15.55 -8.07 -20.50
CA MET A 460 16.48 -9.12 -20.04
C MET A 460 16.68 -9.10 -18.52
N ILE A 461 16.78 -7.92 -17.90
CA ILE A 461 16.88 -7.76 -16.44
C ILE A 461 15.57 -8.17 -15.75
N ARG A 462 14.41 -7.91 -16.38
CA ARG A 462 13.12 -8.42 -15.89
C ARG A 462 12.99 -9.93 -16.06
N ALA A 463 13.55 -10.51 -17.12
CA ALA A 463 13.57 -11.95 -17.38
C ALA A 463 14.49 -12.69 -16.41
N THR A 464 15.63 -12.12 -16.02
CA THR A 464 16.51 -12.70 -14.97
C THR A 464 15.97 -12.49 -13.56
N LYS A 465 15.20 -11.42 -13.29
CA LYS A 465 14.45 -11.26 -12.04
C LYS A 465 13.24 -12.20 -11.92
N ARG A 466 12.78 -12.82 -13.00
CA ARG A 466 11.68 -13.82 -13.00
C ARG A 466 12.22 -15.22 -13.20
N LYS A 467 12.88 -15.74 -12.16
CA LYS A 467 13.07 -17.18 -11.96
C LYS A 467 12.61 -17.62 -10.57
N TYR A 468 11.55 -17.00 -10.06
CA TYR A 468 10.83 -17.50 -8.90
C TYR A 468 9.33 -17.28 -9.18
N VAL A 469 8.70 -18.35 -9.68
CA VAL A 469 7.24 -18.54 -9.66
C VAL A 469 6.88 -19.13 -8.31
#